data_AF-A0A2E7MVM1-F1
#
_entry.id   AF-A0A2E7MVM1-F1
#
_cell.length_a   1.000
_cell.length_b   1.000
_cell.length_c   1.000
_cell.angle_alpha   90.00
_cell.angle_beta   90.00
_cell.angle_gamma   90.00
#
_symmetry.space_group_name_H-M   'P 1'
#
loop_
_entity.id
_entity.type
_entity.pdbx_description
1 polymer ?
#
loop_
_entity_poly.entity_id
_entity_poly.type
_entity_poly.pdbx_seq_one_letter_code
_entity_poly.pdbx_strand_id
1 'polypeptide(L)'
;MLAERYFPTGSRANKALAAFFKNFDNFFSLKPLRWFALWTALVAGNNITLHLDDRWFYWSWSSFSLYLLFLLILIPLIDHRLRSRFDFVSELKSITDYFTCFAYATILILVGSNPLMISLNTLKFSAPYILFFLAGVLTWSIHYNNDNHEQIFKKDMYSPLLIIIVLSSTASFLGFVNDDPMVSTIAAVYLPFPLVALVFPAAFRHLQRSRN
;
A
#
# COMPACT_ATOMS: atom_id res chain seq x y z
N MET A 1 19.59 7.73 14.79
CA MET A 1 20.46 6.56 14.52
C MET A 1 21.38 6.69 13.30
N LEU A 2 20.91 6.91 12.06
CA LEU A 2 21.83 7.08 10.91
C LEU A 2 22.51 8.46 10.86
N ALA A 3 21.75 9.54 11.09
CA ALA A 3 22.28 10.90 11.08
C ALA A 3 23.29 11.15 12.22
N GLU A 4 23.11 10.50 13.37
CA GLU A 4 23.99 10.61 14.54
C GLU A 4 25.38 10.00 14.30
N ARG A 5 25.52 9.13 13.30
CA ARG A 5 26.81 8.56 12.88
C ARG A 5 27.68 9.57 12.12
N TYR A 6 27.06 10.55 11.46
CA TYR A 6 27.73 11.63 10.72
C TYR A 6 27.77 12.96 11.48
N PHE A 7 26.78 13.19 12.36
CA PHE A 7 26.67 14.40 13.16
C PHE A 7 26.51 14.04 14.64
N PRO A 8 27.57 14.17 15.47
CA PRO A 8 27.49 13.79 16.87
C PRO A 8 26.37 14.55 17.60
N THR A 9 25.72 13.86 18.54
CA THR A 9 24.67 14.41 19.41
C THR A 9 25.20 15.64 20.15
N GLY A 10 24.50 16.77 20.00
CA GLY A 10 24.89 18.05 20.62
C GLY A 10 25.80 18.95 19.79
N SER A 11 26.33 18.51 18.64
CA SER A 11 27.10 19.37 17.73
C SER A 11 26.24 20.51 17.15
N ARG A 12 26.89 21.62 16.77
CA ARG A 12 26.20 22.78 16.15
C ARG A 12 25.47 22.37 14.87
N ALA A 13 26.06 21.47 14.08
CA ALA A 13 25.46 20.92 12.86
C ALA A 13 24.20 20.07 13.17
N ASN A 14 24.26 19.22 14.18
CA ASN A 14 23.09 18.42 14.59
C ASN A 14 21.96 19.31 15.13
N LYS A 15 22.27 20.34 15.93
CA LYS A 15 21.26 21.30 16.41
C LYS A 15 20.63 22.10 15.26
N ALA A 16 21.40 22.48 14.25
CA ALA A 16 20.87 23.17 13.06
C ALA A 16 19.97 22.25 12.23
N LEU A 17 20.36 20.99 12.02
CA LEU A 17 19.52 19.98 11.36
C LEU A 17 18.24 19.70 12.14
N ALA A 18 18.32 19.55 13.46
CA ALA A 18 17.16 19.34 14.31
C ALA A 18 16.18 20.53 14.24
N ALA A 19 16.70 21.77 14.26
CA ALA A 19 15.87 22.96 14.08
C ALA A 19 15.22 23.02 12.69
N PHE A 20 15.94 22.62 11.63
CA PHE A 20 15.39 22.51 10.29
C PHE A 20 14.25 21.47 10.22
N PHE A 21 14.46 20.27 10.77
CA PHE A 21 13.44 19.22 10.79
C PHE A 21 12.23 19.58 11.65
N LYS A 22 12.43 20.34 12.74
CA LYS A 22 11.33 20.84 13.58
C LYS A 22 10.32 21.68 12.79
N ASN A 23 10.75 22.38 11.74
CA ASN A 23 9.84 23.12 10.86
C ASN A 23 8.89 22.19 10.08
N PHE A 24 9.26 20.92 9.90
CA PHE A 24 8.45 19.90 9.24
C PHE A 24 7.57 19.10 10.22
N ASP A 25 7.65 19.33 11.53
CA ASP A 25 6.83 18.59 12.52
C ASP A 25 5.33 18.70 12.20
N ASN A 26 4.87 19.89 11.77
CA ASN A 26 3.50 20.10 11.34
C ASN A 26 3.14 19.27 10.09
N PHE A 27 4.07 19.09 9.14
CA PHE A 27 3.86 18.23 7.98
C PHE A 27 3.82 16.75 8.37
N PHE A 28 4.72 16.31 9.24
CA PHE A 28 4.73 14.93 9.74
C PHE A 28 3.51 14.61 10.61
N SER A 29 2.89 15.60 11.25
CA SER A 29 1.61 15.44 11.95
C SER A 29 0.47 14.96 11.03
N LEU A 30 0.58 15.18 9.72
CA LEU A 30 -0.37 14.71 8.72
C LEU A 30 -0.20 13.22 8.37
N LYS A 31 0.78 12.52 8.95
CA LYS A 31 1.13 11.12 8.68
C LYS A 31 1.27 10.82 7.17
N PRO A 32 2.27 11.44 6.48
CA PRO A 32 2.41 11.33 5.03
C PRO A 32 2.57 9.89 4.52
N LEU A 33 3.03 8.95 5.36
CA LEU A 33 3.09 7.52 5.02
C LEU A 33 1.72 6.95 4.61
N ARG A 34 0.63 7.44 5.23
CA ARG A 34 -0.73 7.00 4.90
C ARG A 34 -1.16 7.42 3.50
N TRP A 35 -0.58 8.49 2.97
CA TRP A 35 -0.96 9.03 1.67
C TRP A 35 -0.60 8.08 0.54
N PHE A 36 0.44 7.27 0.69
CA PHE A 36 0.80 6.27 -0.32
C PHE A 36 -0.33 5.27 -0.59
N ALA A 37 -1.03 4.80 0.46
CA ALA A 37 -2.18 3.90 0.27
C ALA A 37 -3.32 4.61 -0.47
N LEU A 38 -3.64 5.85 -0.09
CA LEU A 38 -4.67 6.66 -0.73
C LEU A 38 -4.35 6.94 -2.20
N TRP A 39 -3.12 7.37 -2.49
CA TRP A 39 -2.65 7.66 -3.84
C TRP A 39 -2.63 6.40 -4.71
N THR A 40 -2.21 5.27 -4.16
CA THR A 40 -2.22 3.99 -4.89
C THR A 40 -3.63 3.62 -5.32
N ALA A 41 -4.63 3.77 -4.43
CA ALA A 41 -6.03 3.52 -4.76
C ALA A 41 -6.56 4.48 -5.85
N LEU A 42 -6.23 5.76 -5.77
CA LEU A 42 -6.65 6.76 -6.77
C LEU A 42 -6.03 6.52 -8.14
N VAL A 43 -4.71 6.25 -8.17
CA VAL A 43 -3.99 5.95 -9.42
C VAL A 43 -4.47 4.64 -10.02
N ALA A 44 -4.76 3.62 -9.21
CA ALA A 44 -5.39 2.38 -9.66
C ALA A 44 -6.75 2.65 -10.36
N GLY A 45 -7.58 3.52 -9.77
CA GLY A 45 -8.82 3.99 -10.39
C GLY A 45 -8.61 4.58 -11.78
N ASN A 46 -7.69 5.54 -11.88
CA ASN A 46 -7.37 6.22 -13.15
C ASN A 46 -6.82 5.23 -14.20
N ASN A 47 -6.02 4.26 -13.77
CA ASN A 47 -5.49 3.21 -14.65
C ASN A 47 -6.61 2.34 -15.25
N ILE A 48 -7.66 2.04 -14.48
CA ILE A 48 -8.81 1.27 -14.99
C ILE A 48 -9.49 2.01 -16.15
N THR A 49 -9.74 3.31 -15.99
CA THR A 49 -10.35 4.09 -17.08
C THR A 49 -9.48 4.20 -18.31
N LEU A 50 -8.19 4.45 -18.12
CA LEU A 50 -7.26 4.57 -19.24
C LEU A 50 -7.08 3.24 -19.97
N HIS A 51 -7.09 2.13 -19.23
CA HIS A 51 -7.07 0.78 -19.81
C HIS A 51 -8.28 0.51 -20.72
N LEU A 52 -9.47 1.00 -20.34
CA LEU A 52 -10.68 0.86 -21.16
C LEU A 52 -10.60 1.65 -22.47
N ASP A 53 -9.86 2.76 -22.49
CA ASP A 53 -9.66 3.58 -23.69
C ASP A 53 -8.51 3.07 -24.57
N ASP A 54 -7.36 2.78 -23.97
CA ASP A 54 -6.17 2.24 -24.64
C ASP A 54 -5.41 1.29 -23.72
N ARG A 55 -5.29 0.03 -24.11
CA ARG A 55 -4.52 -0.98 -23.37
C ARG A 55 -3.05 -0.61 -23.19
N TRP A 56 -2.44 0.12 -24.11
CA TRP A 56 -1.00 0.43 -24.12
C TRP A 56 -0.64 1.72 -23.39
N PHE A 57 -1.61 2.34 -22.72
CA PHE A 57 -1.45 3.64 -22.05
C PHE A 57 -0.32 3.68 -21.01
N TYR A 58 0.08 2.54 -20.43
CA TYR A 58 1.07 2.47 -19.36
C TYR A 58 2.49 2.88 -19.76
N TRP A 59 2.76 3.07 -21.06
CA TRP A 59 4.00 3.70 -21.56
C TRP A 59 3.93 5.22 -21.66
N SER A 60 2.74 5.80 -21.48
CA SER A 60 2.48 7.23 -21.65
C SER A 60 2.38 7.95 -20.31
N TRP A 61 3.03 9.12 -20.21
CA TRP A 61 2.88 10.03 -19.08
C TRP A 61 1.64 10.93 -19.20
N SER A 62 0.92 10.88 -20.33
CA SER A 62 -0.33 11.64 -20.53
C SER A 62 -1.48 11.21 -19.63
N SER A 63 -1.29 10.11 -18.90
CA SER A 63 -2.25 9.52 -17.96
C SER A 63 -2.56 10.39 -16.73
N PHE A 64 -1.69 11.37 -16.41
CA PHE A 64 -1.92 12.31 -15.31
C PHE A 64 -2.82 13.46 -15.74
N SER A 65 -4.13 13.25 -15.65
CA SER A 65 -5.12 14.31 -15.85
C SER A 65 -5.05 15.36 -14.72
N LEU A 66 -5.45 16.61 -15.02
CA LEU A 66 -5.61 17.66 -14.00
C LEU A 66 -6.56 17.22 -12.88
N TYR A 67 -7.57 16.41 -13.22
CA TYR A 67 -8.48 15.79 -12.27
C TYR A 67 -7.75 14.91 -11.27
N LEU A 68 -6.92 13.96 -11.74
CA LEU A 68 -6.14 13.08 -10.87
C LEU A 68 -5.17 13.87 -9.98
N LEU A 69 -4.47 14.86 -10.56
CA LEU A 69 -3.54 15.71 -9.80
C LEU A 69 -4.25 16.46 -8.66
N PHE A 70 -5.46 16.98 -8.92
CA PHE A 70 -6.26 17.63 -7.89
C PHE A 70 -6.67 16.64 -6.79
N LEU A 71 -7.09 15.43 -7.16
CA LEU A 71 -7.45 14.39 -6.18
C LEU A 71 -6.27 13.94 -5.32
N LEU A 72 -5.07 13.81 -5.89
CA LEU A 72 -3.86 13.43 -5.15
C LEU A 72 -3.53 14.44 -4.03
N ILE A 73 -3.91 15.71 -4.18
CA ILE A 73 -3.74 16.73 -3.13
C ILE A 73 -4.97 16.74 -2.19
N LEU A 74 -6.18 16.71 -2.75
CA LEU A 74 -7.41 16.90 -2.01
C LEU A 74 -7.71 15.72 -1.06
N ILE A 75 -7.57 14.48 -1.53
CA ILE A 75 -7.98 13.28 -0.78
C ILE A 75 -7.18 13.11 0.52
N PRO A 76 -5.83 13.26 0.54
CA PRO A 76 -5.08 13.26 1.80
C PRO A 76 -5.54 14.32 2.80
N LEU A 77 -5.90 15.52 2.32
CA LEU A 77 -6.39 16.61 3.18
C LEU A 77 -7.78 16.29 3.75
N ILE A 78 -8.66 15.72 2.93
CA ILE A 78 -9.98 15.25 3.37
C ILE A 78 -9.84 14.11 4.38
N ASP A 79 -9.01 13.09 4.10
CA ASP A 79 -8.75 11.96 5.00
C ASP A 79 -8.26 12.45 6.38
N HIS A 80 -7.31 13.39 6.37
CA HIS A 80 -6.80 14.00 7.59
C HIS A 80 -7.89 14.75 8.37
N ARG A 81 -8.73 15.54 7.70
CA ARG A 81 -9.83 16.30 8.34
C ARG A 81 -10.93 15.41 8.89
N LEU A 82 -11.29 14.36 8.15
CA LEU A 82 -12.24 13.35 8.60
C LEU A 82 -11.70 12.53 9.78
N ARG A 83 -10.42 12.73 10.14
CA ARG A 83 -9.67 11.94 11.14
C ARG A 83 -9.94 10.47 10.91
N SER A 84 -9.90 10.03 9.65
CA SER A 84 -10.28 8.66 9.34
C SER A 84 -9.42 7.77 10.23
N ARG A 85 -10.09 7.00 11.09
CA ARG A 85 -9.42 6.10 12.04
C ARG A 85 -8.72 4.95 11.32
N PHE A 86 -8.86 4.89 9.98
CA PHE A 86 -8.24 3.93 9.11
C PHE A 86 -6.78 4.27 8.89
N ASP A 87 -5.95 3.87 9.86
CA ASP A 87 -4.55 3.65 9.57
C ASP A 87 -4.46 2.30 8.82
N PHE A 88 -4.32 2.37 7.48
CA PHE A 88 -4.10 1.18 6.63
C PHE A 88 -2.89 0.33 7.08
N VAL A 89 -2.05 0.89 7.96
CA VAL A 89 -0.73 0.39 8.31
C VAL A 89 -0.71 -0.37 9.65
N SER A 90 -1.68 -0.20 10.57
CA SER A 90 -1.42 -0.66 11.96
C SER A 90 -2.58 -1.15 12.82
N GLU A 91 -3.86 -1.09 12.42
CA GLU A 91 -4.96 -1.31 13.40
C GLU A 91 -6.10 -2.26 12.98
N LEU A 92 -5.94 -3.06 11.92
CA LEU A 92 -7.01 -3.98 11.49
C LEU A 92 -7.09 -5.21 12.40
N LYS A 93 -7.91 -5.12 13.45
CA LYS A 93 -8.11 -6.20 14.44
C LYS A 93 -9.42 -6.94 14.27
N SER A 94 -10.44 -6.28 13.72
CA SER A 94 -11.79 -6.84 13.53
C SER A 94 -12.14 -7.02 12.06
N ILE A 95 -13.01 -7.99 11.76
CA ILE A 95 -13.63 -8.18 10.44
C ILE A 95 -14.33 -6.89 9.95
N THR A 96 -14.92 -6.12 10.87
CA THR A 96 -15.53 -4.82 10.56
C THR A 96 -14.51 -3.83 10.00
N ASP A 97 -13.28 -3.86 10.50
CA ASP A 97 -12.21 -2.95 10.07
C ASP A 97 -11.72 -3.34 8.67
N TYR A 98 -11.64 -4.64 8.39
CA TYR A 98 -11.35 -5.15 7.05
C TYR A 98 -12.44 -4.76 6.04
N PHE A 99 -13.72 -4.92 6.41
CA PHE A 99 -14.83 -4.57 5.53
C PHE A 99 -14.90 -3.06 5.25
N THR A 100 -14.68 -2.24 6.26
CA THR A 100 -14.66 -0.79 6.11
C THR A 100 -13.45 -0.32 5.30
N CYS A 101 -12.28 -0.92 5.48
CA CYS A 101 -11.12 -0.69 4.62
C CYS A 101 -11.39 -1.08 3.17
N PHE A 102 -12.05 -2.22 2.94
CA PHE A 102 -12.48 -2.66 1.62
C PHE A 102 -13.43 -1.65 0.96
N ALA A 103 -14.47 -1.22 1.69
CA ALA A 103 -15.43 -0.24 1.20
C ALA A 103 -14.75 1.10 0.88
N TYR A 104 -13.87 1.57 1.77
CA TYR A 104 -13.15 2.83 1.57
C TYR A 104 -12.19 2.77 0.38
N ALA A 105 -11.42 1.68 0.24
CA ALA A 105 -10.55 1.46 -0.92
C ALA A 105 -11.35 1.42 -2.23
N THR A 106 -12.49 0.73 -2.22
CA THR A 106 -13.39 0.66 -3.38
C THR A 106 -13.90 2.06 -3.77
N ILE A 107 -14.33 2.87 -2.80
CA ILE A 107 -14.75 4.25 -3.04
C ILE A 107 -13.61 5.06 -3.65
N LEU A 108 -12.39 4.96 -3.11
CA LEU A 108 -11.24 5.69 -3.65
C LEU A 108 -10.88 5.26 -5.07
N ILE A 109 -10.92 3.98 -5.38
CA ILE A 109 -10.70 3.46 -6.74
C ILE A 109 -11.77 3.99 -7.69
N LEU A 110 -13.04 3.99 -7.29
CA LEU A 110 -14.13 4.53 -8.12
C LEU A 110 -14.04 6.03 -8.32
N VAL A 111 -13.65 6.79 -7.29
CA VAL A 111 -13.36 8.22 -7.40
C VAL A 111 -12.17 8.47 -8.33
N GLY A 112 -11.09 7.68 -8.18
CA GLY A 112 -9.93 7.75 -9.08
C GLY A 112 -10.27 7.45 -10.53
N SER A 113 -11.25 6.56 -10.76
CA SER A 113 -11.79 6.21 -12.09
C SER A 113 -12.67 7.31 -12.71
N ASN A 114 -12.73 8.51 -12.11
CA ASN A 114 -13.64 9.59 -12.47
C ASN A 114 -15.13 9.15 -12.41
N PRO A 115 -15.92 9.67 -11.45
CA PRO A 115 -17.34 9.31 -11.30
C PRO A 115 -18.19 9.42 -12.56
N LEU A 116 -17.82 10.31 -13.49
CA LEU A 116 -18.52 10.48 -14.77
C LEU A 116 -18.26 9.36 -15.78
N MET A 117 -17.20 8.56 -15.59
CA MET A 117 -16.79 7.45 -16.47
C MET A 117 -17.14 6.07 -15.87
N ILE A 118 -17.88 6.03 -14.76
CA ILE A 118 -18.27 4.77 -14.13
C ILE A 118 -19.29 4.04 -15.02
N SER A 119 -18.89 2.89 -15.54
CA SER A 119 -19.71 1.96 -16.30
C SER A 119 -19.65 0.56 -15.70
N LEU A 120 -20.48 -0.37 -16.20
CA LEU A 120 -20.42 -1.77 -15.80
C LEU A 120 -19.03 -2.39 -16.08
N ASN A 121 -18.37 -1.94 -17.16
CA ASN A 121 -17.00 -2.34 -17.47
C ASN A 121 -16.05 -1.81 -16.41
N THR A 122 -16.12 -0.52 -16.06
CA THR A 122 -15.29 0.07 -14.99
C THR A 122 -15.39 -0.74 -13.68
N LEU A 123 -16.59 -1.23 -13.33
CA LEU A 123 -16.79 -2.10 -12.17
C LEU A 123 -16.17 -3.50 -12.34
N LYS A 124 -16.28 -4.11 -13.52
CA LYS A 124 -15.66 -5.41 -13.81
C LYS A 124 -14.14 -5.33 -13.74
N PHE A 125 -13.55 -4.28 -14.32
CA PHE A 125 -12.11 -4.09 -14.39
C PHE A 125 -11.51 -3.58 -13.08
N SER A 126 -12.31 -3.00 -12.17
CA SER A 126 -11.83 -2.63 -10.83
C SER A 126 -11.65 -3.81 -9.88
N ALA A 127 -12.36 -4.92 -10.09
CA ALA A 127 -12.28 -6.12 -9.27
C ALA A 127 -10.84 -6.62 -9.00
N PRO A 128 -9.97 -6.85 -10.01
CA PRO A 128 -8.59 -7.27 -9.76
C PRO A 128 -7.77 -6.25 -8.97
N TYR A 129 -7.98 -4.94 -9.18
CA TYR A 129 -7.30 -3.89 -8.43
C TYR A 129 -7.71 -3.88 -6.96
N ILE A 130 -9.00 -4.04 -6.67
CA ILE A 130 -9.51 -4.09 -5.29
C ILE A 130 -8.95 -5.33 -4.57
N LEU A 131 -8.93 -6.49 -5.23
CA LEU A 131 -8.34 -7.71 -4.66
C LEU A 131 -6.86 -7.54 -4.36
N PHE A 132 -6.09 -6.95 -5.28
CA PHE A 132 -4.67 -6.71 -5.07
C PHE A 132 -4.42 -5.66 -3.97
N PHE A 133 -5.24 -4.60 -3.90
CA PHE A 133 -5.15 -3.61 -2.84
C PHE A 133 -5.40 -4.23 -1.46
N LEU A 134 -6.40 -5.11 -1.33
CA LEU A 134 -6.63 -5.87 -0.10
C LEU A 134 -5.43 -6.74 0.29
N ALA A 135 -4.80 -7.41 -0.68
CA ALA A 135 -3.59 -8.18 -0.43
C ALA A 135 -2.47 -7.30 0.16
N GLY A 136 -2.30 -6.09 -0.39
CA GLY A 136 -1.37 -5.09 0.16
C GLY A 136 -1.71 -4.68 1.59
N VAL A 137 -2.97 -4.34 1.86
CA VAL A 137 -3.43 -3.96 3.22
C VAL A 137 -3.23 -5.10 4.23
N LEU A 138 -3.56 -6.33 3.86
CA LEU A 138 -3.34 -7.51 4.71
C LEU A 138 -1.86 -7.75 4.99
N THR A 139 -0.99 -7.41 4.05
CA THR A 139 0.46 -7.53 4.25
C THR A 139 0.94 -6.57 5.33
N TRP A 140 0.45 -5.33 5.30
CA TRP A 140 0.79 -4.31 6.30
C TRP A 140 0.17 -4.58 7.68
N SER A 141 -0.95 -5.30 7.76
CA SER A 141 -1.58 -5.62 9.05
C SER A 141 -0.85 -6.71 9.84
N ILE A 142 0.05 -7.47 9.21
CA ILE A 142 0.88 -8.48 9.86
C ILE A 142 1.84 -7.79 10.83
N HIS A 143 1.53 -7.86 12.13
CA HIS A 143 2.33 -7.24 13.18
C HIS A 143 3.69 -7.93 13.35
N TYR A 144 4.74 -7.11 13.40
CA TYR A 144 6.10 -7.52 13.73
C TYR A 144 6.47 -6.90 15.09
N ASN A 145 6.47 -7.69 16.17
CA ASN A 145 6.91 -7.19 17.47
C ASN A 145 8.45 -7.13 17.47
N ASN A 146 9.00 -5.92 17.50
CA ASN A 146 10.44 -5.68 17.37
C ASN A 146 11.16 -5.66 18.73
N ASP A 147 10.41 -5.52 19.83
CA ASP A 147 10.96 -5.24 21.17
C ASP A 147 11.27 -6.49 21.98
N ASN A 148 10.59 -7.60 21.67
CA ASN A 148 10.93 -8.91 22.19
C ASN A 148 11.47 -9.74 21.03
N HIS A 149 12.66 -10.31 21.15
CA HIS A 149 13.12 -11.42 20.31
C HIS A 149 12.27 -12.70 20.50
N GLU A 150 11.01 -12.55 20.92
CA GLU A 150 10.02 -13.61 21.00
C GLU A 150 9.67 -14.02 19.58
N GLN A 151 10.07 -15.24 19.29
CA GLN A 151 9.83 -16.00 18.08
C GLN A 151 8.44 -15.70 17.53
N ILE A 152 8.38 -15.04 16.39
CA ILE A 152 7.15 -14.95 15.61
C ILE A 152 6.73 -16.39 15.30
N PHE A 153 5.67 -16.86 15.94
CA PHE A 153 5.12 -18.17 15.65
C PHE A 153 4.58 -18.11 14.22
N LYS A 154 5.28 -18.77 13.30
CA LYS A 154 4.90 -18.88 11.88
C LYS A 154 3.44 -19.34 11.68
N LYS A 155 2.88 -20.03 12.69
CA LYS A 155 1.48 -20.45 12.76
C LYS A 155 0.49 -19.29 12.68
N ASP A 156 0.80 -18.15 13.30
CA ASP A 156 -0.11 -16.99 13.36
C ASP A 156 -0.05 -16.16 12.07
N MET A 157 1.07 -16.23 11.33
CA MET A 157 1.23 -15.60 10.02
C MET A 157 0.75 -16.48 8.86
N TYR A 158 0.58 -17.78 9.06
CA TYR A 158 0.28 -18.72 7.99
C TYR A 158 -1.06 -18.40 7.29
N SER A 159 -2.10 -18.16 8.08
CA SER A 159 -3.43 -17.83 7.58
C SER A 159 -3.46 -16.54 6.74
N PRO A 160 -2.98 -15.38 7.24
CA PRO A 160 -2.97 -14.15 6.43
C PRO A 160 -2.09 -14.26 5.19
N LEU A 161 -0.92 -14.93 5.27
CA LEU A 161 -0.06 -15.13 4.09
C LEU A 161 -0.73 -15.96 3.00
N LEU A 162 -1.47 -17.02 3.37
CA LEU A 162 -2.22 -17.84 2.41
C LEU A 162 -3.31 -17.01 1.72
N ILE A 163 -4.06 -16.21 2.48
CA ILE A 163 -5.07 -15.30 1.94
C ILE A 163 -4.43 -14.31 0.96
N ILE A 164 -3.30 -13.70 1.32
CA ILE A 164 -2.56 -12.78 0.44
C ILE A 164 -2.17 -13.48 -0.87
N ILE A 165 -1.63 -14.70 -0.80
CA ILE A 165 -1.26 -15.47 -2.00
C ILE A 165 -2.47 -15.73 -2.90
N VAL A 166 -3.61 -16.11 -2.33
CA VAL A 166 -4.85 -16.37 -3.09
C VAL A 166 -5.36 -15.06 -3.72
N LEU A 167 -5.38 -13.96 -2.97
CA LEU A 167 -5.82 -12.66 -3.47
C LEU A 167 -4.91 -12.15 -4.60
N SER A 168 -3.59 -12.21 -4.45
CA SER A 168 -2.65 -11.80 -5.49
C SER A 168 -2.70 -12.71 -6.72
N SER A 169 -2.87 -14.03 -6.54
CA SER A 169 -2.99 -14.98 -7.66
C SER A 169 -4.28 -14.75 -8.45
N THR A 170 -5.39 -14.55 -7.74
CA THR A 170 -6.69 -14.26 -8.36
C THR A 170 -6.69 -12.90 -9.06
N ALA A 171 -6.11 -11.86 -8.44
CA ALA A 171 -5.93 -10.56 -9.09
C ALA A 171 -5.08 -10.66 -10.36
N SER A 172 -3.98 -11.43 -10.31
CA SER A 172 -3.12 -11.63 -11.47
C SER A 172 -3.83 -12.35 -12.61
N PHE A 173 -4.55 -13.43 -12.29
CA PHE A 173 -5.34 -14.21 -13.24
C PHE A 173 -6.48 -13.40 -13.85
N LEU A 174 -7.25 -12.68 -13.05
CA LEU A 174 -8.33 -11.82 -13.54
C LEU A 174 -7.78 -10.68 -14.40
N GLY A 175 -6.63 -10.09 -14.03
CA GLY A 175 -5.93 -9.11 -14.87
C GLY A 175 -5.57 -9.70 -16.24
N PHE A 176 -5.01 -10.90 -16.27
CA PHE A 176 -4.67 -11.61 -17.50
C PHE A 176 -5.91 -11.89 -18.38
N VAL A 177 -6.99 -12.39 -17.79
CA VAL A 177 -8.25 -12.68 -18.50
C VAL A 177 -8.90 -11.39 -19.03
N ASN A 178 -8.77 -10.28 -18.29
CA ASN A 178 -9.26 -8.98 -18.70
C ASN A 178 -8.32 -8.26 -19.69
N ASP A 179 -7.19 -8.87 -20.05
CA ASP A 179 -6.18 -8.26 -20.91
C ASP A 179 -5.54 -6.96 -20.34
N ASP A 180 -5.53 -6.84 -19.01
CA ASP A 180 -4.91 -5.74 -18.26
C ASP A 180 -3.50 -6.14 -17.80
N PRO A 181 -2.44 -5.69 -18.51
CA PRO A 181 -1.07 -6.05 -18.17
C PRO A 181 -0.58 -5.38 -16.87
N MET A 182 -1.14 -4.26 -16.43
CA MET A 182 -0.67 -3.53 -15.25
C MET A 182 -0.94 -4.35 -13.98
N VAL A 183 -2.22 -4.65 -13.71
CA VAL A 183 -2.60 -5.38 -12.50
C VAL A 183 -2.14 -6.84 -12.56
N SER A 184 -2.16 -7.46 -13.74
CA SER A 184 -1.69 -8.84 -13.92
C SER A 184 -0.22 -8.98 -13.55
N THR A 185 0.62 -8.06 -14.01
CA THR A 185 2.07 -8.08 -13.79
C THR A 185 2.42 -7.73 -12.36
N ILE A 186 1.89 -6.64 -11.79
CA ILE A 186 2.26 -6.24 -10.43
C ILE A 186 1.86 -7.30 -9.40
N ALA A 187 0.69 -7.93 -9.59
CA ALA A 187 0.22 -8.99 -8.72
C ALA A 187 1.06 -10.27 -8.88
N ALA A 188 1.45 -10.63 -10.11
CA ALA A 188 2.35 -11.76 -10.36
C ALA A 188 3.75 -11.54 -9.76
N VAL A 189 4.32 -10.36 -9.95
CA VAL A 189 5.64 -9.98 -9.42
C VAL A 189 5.63 -9.90 -7.89
N TYR A 190 4.47 -9.61 -7.29
CA TYR A 190 4.32 -9.59 -5.85
C TYR A 190 4.24 -10.99 -5.22
N LEU A 191 3.72 -12.00 -5.92
CA LEU A 191 3.51 -13.36 -5.37
C LEU A 191 4.75 -14.03 -4.72
N PRO A 192 5.99 -13.90 -5.25
CA PRO A 192 7.15 -14.48 -4.62
C PRO A 192 7.37 -14.03 -3.17
N PHE A 193 7.01 -12.80 -2.79
CA PHE A 193 7.25 -12.28 -1.45
C PHE A 193 6.47 -13.04 -0.35
N PRO A 194 5.12 -13.14 -0.40
CA PRO A 194 4.37 -13.90 0.59
C PRO A 194 4.62 -15.41 0.48
N LEU A 195 4.93 -15.93 -0.71
CA LEU A 195 5.33 -17.34 -0.88
C LEU A 195 6.64 -17.66 -0.16
N VAL A 196 7.66 -16.84 -0.33
CA VAL A 196 8.94 -16.99 0.38
C VAL A 196 8.73 -16.84 1.88
N ALA A 197 7.93 -15.87 2.33
CA ALA A 197 7.58 -15.71 3.74
C ALA A 197 6.86 -16.94 4.34
N LEU A 198 6.02 -17.62 3.55
CA LEU A 198 5.30 -18.82 3.96
C LEU A 198 6.18 -20.07 3.94
N VAL A 199 7.07 -20.22 2.95
CA VAL A 199 7.91 -21.42 2.79
C VAL A 199 9.14 -21.36 3.69
N PHE A 200 9.88 -20.25 3.68
CA PHE A 200 11.11 -20.14 4.45
C PHE A 200 10.82 -19.91 5.94
N PRO A 201 11.56 -20.53 6.87
CA PRO A 201 11.55 -20.07 8.25
C PRO A 201 12.04 -18.62 8.28
N ALA A 202 11.48 -17.77 9.17
CA ALA A 202 12.06 -16.46 9.45
C ALA A 202 13.57 -16.64 9.58
N ALA A 203 14.37 -15.81 8.91
CA ALA A 203 15.81 -16.01 8.68
C ALA A 203 16.68 -15.91 9.96
N PHE A 204 16.16 -16.37 11.09
CA PHE A 204 16.80 -16.58 12.38
C PHE A 204 18.16 -17.27 12.23
N ARG A 205 18.26 -18.26 11.34
CA ARG A 205 19.50 -19.01 11.10
C ARG A 205 20.63 -18.19 10.45
N HIS A 206 20.30 -17.19 9.64
CA HIS A 206 21.29 -16.32 9.01
C HIS A 206 21.77 -15.22 9.99
N LEU A 207 20.85 -14.65 10.79
CA LEU A 207 21.17 -13.70 11.85
C LEU A 207 21.94 -14.33 13.03
N GLN A 208 21.65 -15.59 13.36
CA GLN A 208 22.36 -16.33 14.39
C GLN A 208 23.80 -16.68 13.97
N ARG A 209 24.05 -16.90 12.68
CA ARG A 209 25.39 -17.17 12.13
C ARG A 209 26.23 -15.91 11.92
N SER A 210 25.61 -14.73 11.76
CA SER A 210 26.32 -13.45 11.69
C SER A 210 26.62 -12.84 13.08
N ARG A 211 26.08 -13.40 14.16
CA ARG A 211 26.35 -13.01 15.55
C ARG A 211 27.36 -13.92 16.27
N ASN A 212 27.79 -15.01 15.64
CA ASN A 212 28.93 -15.83 16.11
C ASN A 212 30.23 -15.32 15.49
#